data_AF-A0A532DK60-F1
#
_entry.id   AF-A0A532DK60-F1
#
_cell.length_a   1.000
_cell.length_b   1.000
_cell.length_c   1.000
_cell.angle_alpha   90.00
_cell.angle_beta   90.00
_cell.angle_gamma   90.00
#
_symmetry.space_group_name_H-M   'P 1'
#
loop_
_entity.id
_entity.type
_entity.pdbx_description
1 polymer ?
#
loop_
_entity_poly.entity_id
_entity_poly.type
_entity_poly.pdbx_seq_one_letter_code
_entity_poly.pdbx_strand_id
1 'polypeptide(L)' 'MAMSTDQVLKKALQLPESERARLVTELLATLEPELPADRRSEREWIAEVERRARAALDGAPALSWAEARARAQDRLAGK' A
#
# COMPACT_ATOMS: atom_id res chain seq x y z
N MET A 1 21.06 16.81 -14.16
CA MET A 1 19.61 17.05 -14.35
C MET A 1 18.89 15.84 -13.77
N ALA A 2 18.04 16.03 -12.75
CA ALA A 2 17.24 14.93 -12.22
C ALA A 2 16.13 14.56 -13.23
N MET A 3 15.81 13.27 -13.36
CA MET A 3 14.67 12.84 -14.20
C MET A 3 13.36 13.21 -13.51
N SER A 4 12.34 13.62 -14.29
CA SER A 4 11.00 13.84 -13.73
C SER A 4 10.31 12.51 -13.39
N THR A 5 9.35 12.55 -12.48
CA THR A 5 8.53 11.37 -12.12
C THR A 5 7.88 10.74 -13.35
N ASP A 6 7.38 11.55 -14.28
CA ASP A 6 6.78 11.07 -15.53
C ASP A 6 7.79 10.33 -16.42
N GLN A 7 9.03 10.83 -16.48
CA GLN A 7 10.10 10.18 -17.24
C GLN A 7 10.50 8.84 -16.62
N VAL A 8 10.54 8.76 -15.29
CA VAL A 8 10.81 7.51 -14.56
C VAL A 8 9.67 6.50 -14.78
N LEU A 9 8.42 6.93 -14.63
CA LEU A 9 7.24 6.09 -14.84
C LEU A 9 7.20 5.55 -16.28
N LYS A 10 7.42 6.41 -17.28
CA LYS A 10 7.42 6.01 -18.69
C LYS A 10 8.44 4.91 -18.97
N LYS A 11 9.65 5.00 -18.38
CA LYS A 11 10.68 3.97 -18.52
C LYS A 11 10.33 2.70 -17.75
N ALA A 12 9.81 2.81 -16.53
CA ALA A 12 9.40 1.67 -15.73
C ALA A 12 8.32 0.83 -16.44
N LEU A 13 7.35 1.48 -17.10
CA LEU A 13 6.28 0.79 -17.84
C LEU A 13 6.78 -0.01 -19.06
N GLN A 14 8.00 0.25 -19.54
CA GLN A 14 8.62 -0.52 -20.64
C GLN A 14 9.29 -1.82 -20.17
N LEU A 15 9.47 -2.00 -18.86
CA LEU A 15 10.09 -3.21 -18.31
C LEU A 15 9.12 -4.40 -18.33
N PRO A 16 9.64 -5.65 -18.36
CA PRO A 16 8.86 -6.84 -18.08
C PRO A 16 8.15 -6.76 -16.71
N GLU A 17 7.04 -7.48 -16.55
CA GLU A 17 6.24 -7.44 -15.32
C GLU A 17 7.04 -7.76 -14.05
N SER A 18 7.90 -8.78 -14.11
CA SER A 18 8.77 -9.16 -12.99
C SER A 18 9.73 -8.04 -12.56
N GLU A 19 10.31 -7.33 -13.52
CA GLU A 19 11.22 -6.21 -13.27
C GLU A 19 10.48 -4.98 -12.74
N ARG A 20 9.24 -4.73 -13.22
CA ARG A 20 8.38 -3.69 -12.65
C ARG A 20 8.03 -4.01 -11.19
N ALA A 21 7.67 -5.24 -10.89
CA ALA A 21 7.35 -5.67 -9.53
C ALA A 21 8.56 -5.48 -8.61
N ARG A 22 9.75 -5.91 -9.04
CA ARG A 22 11.00 -5.68 -8.31
C ARG A 22 11.25 -4.19 -8.06
N LEU A 23 11.17 -3.35 -9.09
CA LEU A 23 11.38 -1.91 -8.98
C LEU A 23 10.42 -1.27 -7.97
N VAL A 24 9.14 -1.65 -8.01
CA VAL A 24 8.13 -1.14 -7.07
C VAL A 24 8.46 -1.57 -5.63
N THR A 25 8.86 -2.82 -5.40
CA THR A 25 9.26 -3.30 -4.07
C THR A 25 10.42 -2.50 -3.50
N GLU A 26 11.48 -2.29 -4.28
CA GLU A 26 12.65 -1.50 -3.85
C GLU A 26 12.28 -0.05 -3.56
N LEU A 27 11.47 0.58 -4.43
CA LEU A 27 11.00 1.95 -4.20
C LEU A 27 10.07 2.06 -2.98
N LEU A 28 9.24 1.06 -2.72
CA LEU A 28 8.39 1.05 -1.53
C LEU A 28 9.22 0.91 -0.25
N ALA A 29 10.30 0.11 -0.27
CA ALA A 29 11.19 -0.04 0.87
C ALA A 29 11.88 1.27 1.28
N THR A 30 12.12 2.19 0.33
CA THR A 30 12.67 3.53 0.66
C THR A 30 11.63 4.48 1.23
N LEU A 31 10.34 4.18 1.05
CA LEU A 31 9.21 4.94 1.55
C LEU A 31 8.64 4.38 2.84
N GLU A 32 9.18 3.27 3.36
CA GLU A 32 8.73 2.70 4.62
C GLU A 32 8.97 3.74 5.72
N PRO A 33 7.90 4.31 6.31
CA PRO A 33 8.07 5.35 7.31
C PRO A 33 8.84 4.76 8.50
N GLU A 34 9.61 5.60 9.21
CA GLU A 34 10.01 5.27 10.57
C GLU A 34 8.72 5.08 11.37
N LEU A 35 8.29 3.83 11.49
CA LEU A 35 7.12 3.48 12.26
C LEU A 35 7.43 3.87 13.71
N PRO A 36 6.60 4.70 14.36
CA PRO A 36 6.80 4.99 15.76
C PRO A 36 6.86 3.67 16.55
N ALA A 37 7.65 3.68 17.62
CA ALA A 37 7.99 2.47 18.40
C ALA A 37 6.76 1.79 19.04
N ASP A 38 5.57 2.41 18.97
CA ASP A 38 4.28 1.82 19.29
C ASP A 38 3.78 0.90 18.15
N ARG A 39 4.64 0.01 17.67
CA ARG A 39 4.16 -1.15 16.92
C ARG A 39 3.19 -1.89 17.84
N ARG A 40 1.97 -2.14 17.33
CA ARG A 40 1.13 -3.21 17.86
C ARG A 40 2.02 -4.45 17.96
N SER A 41 2.09 -5.03 19.15
CA SER A 41 2.72 -6.32 19.34
C SER A 41 2.15 -7.32 18.33
N GLU A 42 2.92 -8.35 17.98
CA GLU A 42 2.46 -9.42 17.09
C GLU A 42 1.10 -9.98 17.56
N ARG A 43 0.91 -10.07 18.88
CA ARG A 43 -0.36 -10.45 19.50
C ARG A 43 -1.51 -9.50 19.18
N GLU A 44 -1.31 -8.19 19.30
CA GLU A 44 -2.31 -7.18 18.96
C GLU A 44 -2.61 -7.16 17.46
N TRP A 45 -1.62 -7.45 16.61
CA TRP A 45 -1.81 -7.60 15.18
C TRP A 45 -2.67 -8.83 14.84
N ILE A 46 -2.34 -9.99 15.41
CA ILE A 46 -3.13 -11.23 15.25
C ILE A 46 -4.58 -11.00 15.72
N ALA A 47 -4.77 -10.37 16.88
CA ALA A 47 -6.11 -10.08 17.40
C ALA A 47 -6.93 -9.19 16.46
N GLU A 48 -6.30 -8.19 15.82
CA GLU A 48 -6.97 -7.34 14.83
C GLU A 48 -7.32 -8.10 13.55
N VAL A 49 -6.43 -8.98 13.07
CA VAL A 49 -6.69 -9.83 11.90
C VAL A 49 -7.89 -10.75 12.18
N GLU A 50 -7.90 -11.43 13.32
CA GLU A 50 -9.01 -12.30 13.72
C GLU A 50 -10.33 -11.53 13.89
N ARG A 51 -10.28 -10.31 14.43
CA ARG A 51 -11.46 -9.45 14.57
C ARG A 51 -12.03 -9.07 13.20
N ARG A 52 -11.18 -8.70 12.24
CA ARG A 52 -11.60 -8.35 10.87
C ARG A 52 -12.12 -9.55 10.10
N ALA A 53 -11.48 -10.72 10.25
CA ALA A 53 -11.95 -11.96 9.64
C ALA A 53 -13.36 -12.32 10.11
N ARG A 54 -13.61 -12.26 11.42
CA ARG A 54 -14.96 -12.48 12.00
C ARG A 54 -15.98 -11.48 11.46
N ALA A 55 -15.67 -10.19 11.49
CA ALA A 55 -16.57 -9.18 10.95
C ALA A 55 -16.93 -9.43 9.49
N ALA A 56 -15.97 -9.85 8.66
CA ALA A 56 -16.24 -10.20 7.27
C ALA A 56 -17.15 -11.43 7.13
N LEU A 57 -16.93 -12.48 7.95
CA LEU A 57 -17.79 -13.67 7.99
C LEU A 57 -19.21 -13.33 8.47
N ASP A 58 -19.35 -12.38 9.40
CA ASP A 58 -20.62 -11.89 9.92
C ASP A 58 -21.34 -10.91 8.96
N GLY A 59 -20.77 -10.66 7.77
CA GLY A 59 -21.37 -9.83 6.74
C GLY A 59 -21.20 -8.33 6.96
N ALA A 60 -20.18 -7.90 7.71
CA ALA A 60 -19.87 -6.49 7.85
C ALA A 60 -19.64 -5.83 6.48
N PRO A 61 -20.11 -4.57 6.29
CA PRO A 61 -20.01 -3.89 5.02
C PRO A 61 -18.55 -3.67 4.63
N ALA A 62 -18.21 -4.10 3.41
CA ALA A 62 -16.91 -3.90 2.80
C ALA A 62 -16.97 -2.84 1.71
N LEU A 63 -15.84 -2.18 1.45
CA LEU A 63 -15.69 -1.31 0.28
C LEU A 63 -15.28 -2.16 -0.92
N SER A 64 -15.76 -1.79 -2.10
CA SER A 64 -15.16 -2.29 -3.33
C SER A 64 -13.69 -1.85 -3.42
N TRP A 65 -12.88 -2.60 -4.17
CA TRP A 65 -11.50 -2.20 -4.41
C TRP A 65 -11.40 -0.82 -5.07
N ALA A 66 -12.33 -0.48 -5.97
CA ALA A 66 -12.37 0.82 -6.62
C ALA A 66 -12.53 1.97 -5.61
N GLU A 67 -13.46 1.83 -4.66
CA GLU A 67 -13.68 2.83 -3.60
C GLU A 67 -12.51 2.91 -2.63
N ALA A 68 -11.96 1.75 -2.23
CA ALA A 68 -10.80 1.71 -1.35
C ALA A 68 -9.59 2.41 -1.98
N ARG A 69 -9.35 2.15 -3.27
CA ARG A 69 -8.26 2.77 -4.05
C ARG A 69 -8.47 4.26 -4.21
N ALA A 70 -9.67 4.71 -4.56
CA ALA A 70 -9.98 6.15 -4.69
C ALA A 70 -9.69 6.90 -3.38
N ARG A 71 -10.19 6.39 -2.25
CA ARG A 71 -9.92 6.98 -0.93
C ARG A 71 -8.45 7.04 -0.57
N ALA A 72 -7.66 6.04 -0.98
CA ALA A 72 -6.21 6.04 -0.76
C ALA A 72 -5.52 7.13 -1.61
N GLN A 73 -5.94 7.29 -2.87
CA GLN A 73 -5.43 8.33 -3.76
C GLN A 73 -5.76 9.74 -3.25
N ASP A 74 -6.98 9.98 -2.80
CA ASP A 74 -7.39 11.26 -2.22
C ASP A 74 -6.52 11.66 -1.03
N ARG A 75 -6.21 10.70 -0.14
CA ARG A 75 -5.33 10.94 1.02
C ARG A 75 -3.89 11.26 0.63
N LEU A 76 -3.41 10.70 -0.48
CA LEU A 76 -2.06 10.97 -0.99
C LEU A 76 -1.99 12.32 -1.70
N ALA A 77 -3.08 12.76 -2.33
CA ALA A 77 -3.17 14.06 -2.99
C ALA A 77 -3.44 15.24 -2.03
N GLY A 78 -4.00 14.96 -0.84
CA GLY A 78 -4.26 15.95 0.21
C GLY A 78 -3.12 16.16 1.22
N LYS A 79 -1.95 15.55 0.98
CA LYS A 79 -0.68 15.85 1.65
C LYS A 79 0.22 16.60 0.69
#